data_AF-V5GL90-F1
#
_entry.id   AF-V5GL90-F1
#
_cell.length_a   1.000
_cell.length_b   1.000
_cell.length_c   1.000
_cell.angle_alpha   90.00
_cell.angle_beta   90.00
_cell.angle_gamma   90.00
#
_symmetry.space_group_name_H-M   'P 1'
#
loop_
_entity.id
_entity.type
_entity.pdbx_description
1 polymer ?
#
loop_
_entity_poly.entity_id
_entity_poly.type
_entity_poly.pdbx_seq_one_letter_code
_entity_poly.pdbx_strand_id
1 'polypeptide(L)'
;REEILFTLEKHGNEVTYESIGEMTYLEKVINEVLRKYPPVPILHRRSNKSYNVPDTNVVIEEKRPVHIPVIGLHYDPDYYPDPEVFDPERFNEENKAKRPA
;
A
#
# COMPACT_ATOMS: atom_id res chain seq x y z
N ARG A 1 -8.23 19.86 2.39
CA ARG A 1 -9.24 20.51 3.26
C ARG A 1 -10.50 20.87 2.48
N GLU A 2 -10.36 21.45 1.28
CA GLU A 2 -11.50 21.79 0.41
C GLU A 2 -12.41 20.59 0.13
N GLU A 3 -11.84 19.44 -0.30
CA GLU A 3 -12.61 18.20 -0.51
C GLU A 3 -13.47 17.82 0.70
N ILE A 4 -12.85 17.74 1.88
CA ILE A 4 -13.54 17.37 3.13
C ILE A 4 -14.70 18.32 3.43
N LEU A 5 -14.47 19.64 3.33
CA LEU A 5 -15.51 20.63 3.63
C LEU A 5 -16.67 20.55 2.63
N PHE A 6 -16.36 20.44 1.34
CA PHE A 6 -17.36 20.30 0.28
C PHE A 6 -18.21 19.03 0.44
N THR A 7 -17.56 17.90 0.70
CA THR A 7 -18.27 16.63 0.90
C THR A 7 -19.13 16.69 2.17
N LEU A 8 -18.64 17.25 3.27
CA LEU A 8 -19.47 17.40 4.48
C LEU A 8 -20.69 18.28 4.23
N GLU A 9 -20.56 19.40 3.51
CA GLU A 9 -21.68 20.27 3.17
C GLU A 9 -22.76 19.53 2.36
N LYS A 10 -22.36 18.71 1.38
CA LYS A 10 -23.25 17.86 0.58
C LYS A 10 -24.02 16.84 1.45
N HIS A 11 -23.41 16.37 2.54
CA HIS A 11 -23.98 15.36 3.45
C HIS A 11 -24.54 15.98 4.75
N GLY A 12 -24.98 17.25 4.72
CA GLY A 12 -25.65 17.89 5.86
C GLY A 12 -24.73 18.19 7.05
N ASN A 13 -23.44 18.31 6.82
CA ASN A 13 -22.36 18.44 7.81
C ASN A 13 -22.21 17.23 8.75
N GLU A 14 -22.68 16.05 8.33
CA GLU A 14 -22.51 14.81 9.08
C GLU A 14 -21.39 13.94 8.49
N VAL A 15 -20.65 13.28 9.39
CA VAL A 15 -19.65 12.28 9.02
C VAL A 15 -20.37 10.93 8.95
N THR A 16 -20.62 10.46 7.73
CA THR A 16 -21.27 9.19 7.43
C THR A 16 -20.33 8.29 6.65
N TYR A 17 -20.69 7.02 6.49
CA TYR A 17 -19.89 6.09 5.69
C TYR A 17 -19.82 6.55 4.23
N GLU A 18 -20.95 7.03 3.71
CA GLU A 18 -21.09 7.56 2.35
C GLU A 18 -20.26 8.83 2.16
N SER A 19 -20.26 9.74 3.14
CA SER A 19 -19.48 10.98 3.03
C SER A 19 -17.98 10.70 3.04
N ILE A 20 -17.50 9.74 3.84
CA ILE A 20 -16.09 9.31 3.80
C ILE A 20 -15.76 8.65 2.46
N GLY A 21 -16.65 7.81 1.93
CA GLY A 21 -16.44 7.12 0.65
C GLY A 21 -16.30 8.05 -0.56
N GLU A 22 -16.82 9.28 -0.47
CA GLU A 22 -16.67 10.30 -1.52
C GLU A 22 -15.39 11.15 -1.38
N MET A 23 -14.62 11.02 -0.29
CA MET A 23 -13.38 11.78 -0.06
C MET A 23 -12.16 11.08 -0.70
N THR A 24 -12.09 11.14 -2.03
CA THR A 24 -11.05 10.45 -2.82
C THR A 24 -9.61 10.86 -2.47
N TYR A 25 -9.36 12.15 -2.22
CA TYR A 25 -8.03 12.63 -1.87
C TYR A 25 -7.65 12.22 -0.44
N LEU A 26 -8.62 12.20 0.49
CA LEU A 26 -8.39 11.62 1.81
C LEU A 26 -7.96 10.15 1.72
N GLU A 27 -8.60 9.36 0.85
CA GLU A 27 -8.22 7.97 0.62
C GLU A 27 -6.78 7.85 0.06
N LYS A 28 -6.40 8.71 -0.90
CA LYS A 28 -5.02 8.77 -1.41
C LYS A 28 -4.01 9.05 -0.28
N VAL A 29 -4.32 9.99 0.60
CA VAL A 29 -3.48 10.34 1.76
C VAL A 29 -3.34 9.14 2.70
N ILE A 30 -4.44 8.44 3.03
CA ILE A 30 -4.40 7.25 3.89
C ILE A 30 -3.51 6.18 3.28
N ASN A 31 -3.67 5.90 1.98
CA ASN A 31 -2.86 4.92 1.27
C ASN A 31 -1.37 5.28 1.26
N GLU A 32 -1.01 6.56 1.07
CA GLU A 32 0.39 7.00 1.09
C GLU A 32 0.99 6.94 2.51
N VAL A 33 0.20 7.20 3.55
CA VAL A 33 0.64 6.98 4.94
C VAL A 33 0.92 5.50 5.17
N LEU A 34 0.02 4.60 4.74
CA LEU A 34 0.21 3.15 4.91
C LEU A 34 1.38 2.61 4.07
N ARG A 35 1.68 3.23 2.92
CA ARG A 35 2.90 2.92 2.16
C ARG A 35 4.15 3.28 2.95
N LYS A 36 4.27 4.54 3.39
CA LYS A 36 5.47 5.04 4.09
C LYS A 36 5.66 4.47 5.48
N TYR A 37 4.56 4.20 6.18
CA TYR A 37 4.56 3.76 7.57
C TYR A 37 3.64 2.54 7.75
N PRO A 38 4.00 1.39 7.15
CA PRO A 38 3.15 0.21 7.23
C PRO A 38 3.10 -0.28 8.68
N PRO A 39 1.90 -0.53 9.24
CA PRO A 39 1.75 -1.05 10.60
C PRO A 39 2.46 -2.41 10.81
N VAL A 40 2.57 -3.19 9.72
CA VAL A 40 3.29 -4.46 9.67
C VAL A 40 4.38 -4.38 8.60
N PRO A 41 5.61 -3.96 8.94
CA PRO A 41 6.68 -3.73 7.96
C PRO A 41 7.31 -5.01 7.41
N ILE A 42 7.14 -6.14 8.10
CA ILE A 42 7.67 -7.45 7.72
C ILE A 42 6.58 -8.50 7.91
N LEU A 43 6.31 -9.29 6.86
CA LEU A 43 5.45 -10.47 6.97
C LEU A 43 6.28 -11.70 7.27
N HIS A 44 5.84 -12.47 8.27
CA HIS A 44 6.43 -13.75 8.61
C HIS A 44 5.60 -14.89 8.00
N ARG A 45 6.28 -15.82 7.34
CA ARG A 45 5.71 -17.07 6.84
C ARG A 45 6.59 -18.23 7.27
N ARG A 46 6.04 -19.44 7.24
CA ARG A 46 6.80 -20.68 7.43
C ARG A 46 6.39 -21.64 6.34
N SER A 47 7.36 -22.20 5.63
CA SER A 47 7.04 -23.13 4.55
C SER A 47 6.39 -24.41 5.09
N ASN A 48 5.36 -24.89 4.42
CA ASN A 48 4.67 -26.14 4.76
C ASN A 48 5.23 -27.36 4.01
N LYS A 49 6.03 -27.14 2.97
CA LYS A 49 6.74 -28.14 2.18
C LYS A 49 7.94 -27.50 1.50
N SER A 50 8.90 -28.28 1.03
CA SER A 50 10.01 -27.71 0.24
C SER A 50 9.47 -27.03 -1.02
N TYR A 51 9.95 -25.83 -1.31
CA TYR A 51 9.50 -24.98 -2.41
C TYR A 51 10.70 -24.47 -3.21
N ASN A 52 10.73 -24.80 -4.51
CA ASN A 52 11.72 -24.24 -5.42
C ASN A 52 11.22 -22.87 -5.89
N VAL A 53 12.00 -21.83 -5.62
CA VAL A 53 11.66 -20.47 -6.05
C VAL A 53 11.83 -20.41 -7.58
N PRO A 54 10.77 -20.03 -8.34
CA PRO A 54 10.82 -19.94 -9.80
C PRO A 54 12.02 -19.12 -10.28
N ASP A 55 12.58 -19.51 -11.42
CA ASP A 55 13.69 -18.82 -12.09
C ASP A 55 14.98 -18.70 -11.26
N THR A 56 15.11 -19.51 -10.19
CA THR A 56 16.31 -19.56 -9.35
C THR A 56 16.66 -20.99 -8.95
N ASN A 57 17.88 -21.19 -8.46
CA ASN A 57 18.31 -22.45 -7.83
C ASN A 57 18.02 -22.50 -6.32
N VAL A 58 17.19 -21.57 -5.80
CA VAL A 58 16.91 -21.44 -4.36
C VAL A 58 15.78 -22.37 -3.97
N VAL A 59 16.03 -23.20 -2.95
CA VAL A 59 15.02 -24.08 -2.35
C VAL A 59 14.72 -23.59 -0.93
N ILE A 60 13.46 -23.27 -0.67
CA ILE A 60 12.95 -22.99 0.66
C ILE A 60 12.53 -24.33 1.28
N GLU A 61 13.31 -24.83 2.22
CA GLU A 61 13.03 -26.11 2.89
C GLU A 61 11.72 -26.07 3.69
N GLU A 62 11.11 -27.25 3.89
CA GLU A 62 9.97 -27.40 4.79
C GLU A 62 10.27 -26.83 6.19
N LYS A 63 9.28 -26.18 6.80
CA LYS A 63 9.37 -25.52 8.12
C LYS A 63 10.36 -24.37 8.20
N ARG A 64 11.01 -23.98 7.09
CA ARG A 64 11.90 -22.80 7.04
C ARG A 64 11.09 -21.50 7.18
N PRO A 65 11.49 -20.57 8.06
CA PRO A 65 10.90 -19.24 8.13
C PRO A 65 11.24 -18.41 6.89
N VAL A 66 10.27 -17.65 6.40
CA VAL A 66 10.39 -16.70 5.30
C VAL A 66 9.96 -15.32 5.80
N HIS A 67 10.79 -14.32 5.53
CA HIS A 67 10.55 -12.93 5.91
C HIS A 67 10.35 -12.12 4.64
N ILE A 68 9.21 -11.44 4.51
CA ILE A 68 8.89 -10.62 3.35
C ILE A 68 8.92 -9.15 3.83
N PRO A 69 9.93 -8.35 3.42
CA PRO A 69 10.07 -6.97 3.86
C PRO A 69 9.12 -6.05 3.08
N VAL A 70 7.89 -5.88 3.56
CA VAL A 70 6.88 -4.98 2.97
C VAL A 70 7.39 -3.55 2.92
N ILE A 71 8.03 -3.08 4.00
CA ILE A 71 8.62 -1.73 4.03
C ILE A 71 9.71 -1.55 2.97
N GLY A 72 10.50 -2.59 2.69
CA GLY A 72 11.52 -2.54 1.64
C GLY A 72 10.88 -2.33 0.27
N LEU A 73 9.85 -3.12 -0.04
CA LEU A 73 9.08 -2.98 -1.29
C LEU A 73 8.40 -1.62 -1.41
N HIS A 74 7.88 -1.08 -0.31
CA HIS A 74 7.24 0.24 -0.29
C HIS A 74 8.23 1.39 -0.50
N TYR A 75 9.51 1.21 -0.20
CA TYR A 75 10.57 2.20 -0.40
C TYR A 75 11.46 1.91 -1.61
N ASP A 76 11.09 0.93 -2.42
CA ASP A 76 11.82 0.58 -3.63
C ASP A 76 11.50 1.58 -4.76
N PRO A 77 12.50 2.34 -5.27
CA PRO A 77 12.28 3.33 -6.32
C PRO A 77 11.80 2.74 -7.64
N ASP A 78 12.00 1.45 -7.90
CA ASP A 78 11.52 0.78 -9.12
C ASP A 78 9.98 0.66 -9.12
N TYR A 79 9.37 0.66 -7.92
CA TYR A 79 7.92 0.63 -7.75
C TYR A 79 7.34 2.00 -7.33
N TYR A 80 8.10 2.80 -6.58
CA TYR A 80 7.70 4.10 -6.05
C TYR A 80 8.81 5.14 -6.27
N PRO A 81 8.81 5.88 -7.40
CA PRO A 81 9.84 6.88 -7.71
C PRO A 81 9.94 7.95 -6.61
N ASP A 82 11.14 8.36 -6.19
CA ASP A 82 11.34 9.25 -5.03
C ASP A 82 10.63 8.78 -3.74
N PRO A 83 10.89 7.54 -3.27
CA PRO A 83 10.07 6.87 -2.24
C PRO A 83 10.06 7.57 -0.88
N GLU A 84 11.04 8.43 -0.64
CA GLU A 84 11.14 9.26 0.56
C GLU A 84 10.15 10.43 0.57
N VAL A 85 9.72 10.90 -0.60
CA VAL A 85 8.73 11.98 -0.72
C VAL A 85 7.34 11.42 -0.43
N PHE A 86 6.63 12.09 0.49
CA PHE A 86 5.21 11.84 0.74
C PHE A 86 4.39 12.47 -0.39
N ASP A 87 3.82 11.63 -1.26
CA ASP A 87 3.03 12.06 -2.41
C ASP A 87 1.72 11.25 -2.53
N PRO A 88 0.58 11.81 -2.09
CA PRO A 88 -0.73 11.17 -2.24
C PRO A 88 -1.10 10.86 -3.71
N GLU A 89 -0.59 11.61 -4.69
CA GLU A 89 -0.95 11.42 -6.10
C GLU A 89 -0.41 10.11 -6.69
N ARG A 90 0.49 9.41 -5.99
CA ARG A 90 0.85 8.02 -6.30
C ARG A 90 -0.36 7.10 -6.39
N PHE A 91 -1.41 7.39 -5.61
CA PHE A 91 -2.62 6.58 -5.51
C PHE A 91 -3.79 7.13 -6.34
N ASN A 92 -3.54 7.99 -7.32
CA ASN A 92 -4.52 8.20 -8.38
C ASN A 92 -4.60 6.97 -9.32
N GLU A 93 -5.71 6.86 -10.06
CA GLU A 93 -5.99 5.67 -10.87
C GLU A 93 -4.94 5.44 -11.97
N GLU A 94 -4.43 6.51 -12.59
CA GLU A 94 -3.40 6.42 -13.63
C GLU A 94 -2.07 5.87 -13.08
N ASN A 95 -1.63 6.36 -11.92
CA ASN A 95 -0.37 5.94 -11.31
C ASN A 95 -0.47 4.55 -10.68
N LYS A 96 -1.64 4.16 -10.16
CA LYS A 96 -1.90 2.77 -9.75
C LYS A 96 -1.77 1.83 -10.94
N ALA A 97 -2.32 2.18 -12.10
CA ALA A 97 -2.29 1.35 -13.31
C ALA A 97 -0.88 1.14 -13.90
N LYS A 98 0.09 2.01 -13.59
CA LYS A 98 1.49 1.89 -14.03
C LYS A 98 2.31 0.87 -13.21
N ARG A 99 1.82 0.43 -12.05
CA ARG A 99 2.55 -0.50 -11.18
C ARG A 99 2.49 -1.92 -11.76
N PRO A 100 3.58 -2.71 -11.66
CA PRO A 100 3.55 -4.12 -12.05
C PRO A 100 2.45 -4.87 -11.29
N ALA A 101 1.74 -5.76 -11.99
CA ALA A 101 0.69 -6.61 -11.42
C ALA A 101 1.25 -7.73 -10.53
#